data_AF-A0AAD3XX44-F1
#
_entry.id   AF-A0AAD3XX44-F1
#
_cell.length_a   1.000
_cell.length_b   1.000
_cell.length_c   1.000
_cell.angle_alpha   90.00
_cell.angle_beta   90.00
_cell.angle_gamma   90.00
#
_symmetry.space_group_name_H-M   'P 1'
#
loop_
_entity.id
_entity.type
_entity.pdbx_description
1 polymer ?
#
loop_
_entity_poly.entity_id
_entity_poly.type
_entity_poly.pdbx_seq_one_letter_code
_entity_poly.pdbx_strand_id
1 'polypeptide(L)'
;MQSKYGCKSMSLKKLRRRRFVRQSSSSSSSVQNKVRKLQTLIPGAEGMLPDSLFLRTADYILQLRFLLHLLQALSKIYTPSNQ
;
A
#
# COMPACT_ATOMS: atom_id res chain seq x y z
N MET A 1 -12.16 61.33 -9.87
CA MET A 1 -11.96 60.67 -11.18
C MET A 1 -12.05 59.16 -10.97
N GLN A 2 -12.98 58.49 -11.65
CA GLN A 2 -13.14 57.03 -11.62
C GLN A 2 -12.15 56.41 -12.62
N SER A 3 -11.32 55.46 -12.20
CA SER A 3 -10.49 54.67 -13.11
C SER A 3 -11.18 53.36 -13.44
N LYS A 4 -11.54 53.23 -14.73
CA LYS A 4 -12.11 52.06 -15.38
C LYS A 4 -10.97 51.14 -15.88
N TYR A 5 -11.29 49.84 -15.93
CA TYR A 5 -10.63 48.77 -16.69
C TYR A 5 -9.46 48.02 -16.01
N GLY A 6 -9.68 46.72 -15.77
CA GLY A 6 -8.67 45.77 -15.29
C GLY A 6 -9.10 44.31 -15.48
N CYS A 7 -9.00 43.84 -16.73
CA CYS A 7 -8.98 42.47 -17.29
C CYS A 7 -9.67 41.27 -16.56
N LYS A 8 -10.59 40.63 -17.30
CA LYS A 8 -11.26 39.35 -16.97
C LYS A 8 -10.38 38.14 -17.37
N SER A 9 -10.50 37.06 -16.59
CA SER A 9 -10.35 35.64 -16.97
C SER A 9 -8.96 35.12 -17.37
N MET A 10 -8.29 34.45 -16.42
CA MET A 10 -7.34 33.36 -16.73
C MET A 10 -7.88 32.03 -16.15
N SER A 11 -8.59 31.32 -17.03
CA SER A 11 -8.95 29.90 -17.02
C SER A 11 -8.39 29.05 -15.85
N LEU A 12 -9.22 28.79 -14.84
CA LEU A 12 -8.97 27.82 -13.75
C LEU A 12 -9.02 26.34 -14.22
N LYS A 13 -8.94 26.06 -15.52
CA LYS A 13 -9.05 24.69 -16.06
C LYS A 13 -7.72 23.93 -16.11
N LYS A 14 -6.61 24.50 -15.61
CA LYS A 14 -5.26 23.90 -15.70
C LYS A 14 -4.66 23.41 -14.37
N LEU A 15 -5.46 23.24 -13.32
CA LEU A 15 -5.02 22.77 -12.00
C LEU A 15 -5.39 21.33 -11.64
N ARG A 16 -6.14 20.61 -12.50
CA ARG A 16 -6.59 19.23 -12.21
C ARG A 16 -5.71 18.11 -12.80
N ARG A 17 -4.54 18.41 -13.38
CA ARG A 17 -3.62 17.40 -13.97
C ARG A 17 -2.19 17.42 -13.38
N ARG A 18 -2.03 17.74 -12.09
CA ARG A 18 -0.70 17.87 -11.46
C ARG A 18 -0.47 17.06 -10.18
N ARG A 19 -1.05 15.87 -10.04
CA ARG A 19 -0.69 15.00 -8.90
C ARG A 19 -0.33 13.55 -9.20
N PHE A 20 -0.18 13.18 -10.47
CA PHE A 20 0.28 11.83 -10.85
C PHE A 20 1.67 11.83 -11.52
N VAL A 21 2.51 12.83 -11.27
CA VAL A 21 3.87 12.88 -11.82
C VAL A 21 4.84 13.37 -10.74
N ARG A 22 5.29 12.44 -9.89
CA ARG A 22 6.61 12.48 -9.24
C ARG A 22 7.17 11.06 -9.18
N GLN A 23 7.27 10.45 -10.35
CA GLN A 23 8.17 9.33 -10.59
C GLN A 23 9.55 9.94 -10.87
N SER A 24 10.30 10.21 -9.80
CA SER A 24 11.70 10.62 -9.90
C SER A 24 12.49 10.13 -8.68
N SER A 25 12.96 8.89 -8.81
CA SER A 25 14.36 8.52 -8.55
C SER A 25 15.05 9.07 -7.30
N SER A 26 14.72 8.51 -6.13
CA SER A 26 15.74 8.24 -5.11
C SER A 26 15.51 6.83 -4.56
N SER A 27 16.54 6.00 -4.50
CA SER A 27 16.48 4.63 -3.97
C SER A 27 15.93 4.57 -2.54
N SER A 28 16.16 5.61 -1.73
CA SER A 28 15.62 5.75 -0.37
C SER A 28 14.09 5.92 -0.34
N SER A 29 13.52 6.68 -1.28
CA SER A 29 12.06 6.80 -1.41
C SER A 29 11.40 5.47 -1.81
N SER A 30 12.10 4.63 -2.57
CA SER A 30 11.62 3.29 -2.94
C SER A 30 11.52 2.36 -1.73
N VAL A 31 12.53 2.35 -0.85
CA VAL A 31 12.51 1.53 0.37
C VAL A 31 11.43 2.01 1.33
N GLN A 32 11.31 3.32 1.56
CA GLN A 32 10.25 3.88 2.41
C GLN A 32 8.85 3.54 1.87
N ASN A 33 8.66 3.58 0.54
CA ASN A 33 7.41 3.16 -0.07
C ASN A 33 7.12 1.66 0.12
N LYS A 34 8.15 0.80 0.08
CA LYS A 34 8.01 -0.64 0.38
C LYS A 34 7.65 -0.87 1.84
N VAL A 35 8.29 -0.17 2.77
CA VAL A 35 7.97 -0.23 4.21
C VAL A 35 6.53 0.22 4.46
N ARG A 36 6.09 1.33 3.86
CA ARG A 36 4.69 1.79 3.95
C ARG A 36 3.72 0.77 3.40
N LYS A 37 4.02 0.17 2.24
CA LYS A 37 3.19 -0.91 1.69
C LYS A 37 3.12 -2.11 2.63
N LEU A 38 4.24 -2.47 3.26
CA LEU A 38 4.29 -3.57 4.21
C LEU A 38 3.44 -3.27 5.45
N GLN A 39 3.46 -2.03 5.98
CA GLN A 39 2.59 -1.60 7.09
C GLN A 39 1.09 -1.77 6.76
N THR A 40 0.69 -1.53 5.51
CA THR A 40 -0.72 -1.72 5.09
C THR A 40 -1.09 -3.20 4.91
N LEU A 41 -0.13 -4.06 4.55
CA LEU A 41 -0.37 -5.49 4.33
C LEU A 41 -0.44 -6.29 5.63
N ILE A 42 0.33 -5.89 6.63
CA ILE A 42 0.44 -6.62 7.89
C ILE A 42 -0.62 -6.11 8.87
N PRO A 43 -1.50 -6.99 9.38
CA PRO A 43 -2.58 -6.56 10.27
C PRO A 43 -2.02 -5.99 11.58
N GLY A 44 -2.45 -4.77 11.92
CA GLY A 44 -2.01 -4.03 13.10
C GLY A 44 -0.63 -3.38 12.96
N ALA A 45 -0.10 -3.26 11.74
CA ALA A 45 1.24 -2.72 11.50
C ALA A 45 1.30 -1.25 11.08
N GLU A 46 0.15 -0.57 11.04
CA GLU A 46 0.07 0.84 10.68
C GLU A 46 0.92 1.68 11.66
N GLY A 47 1.81 2.50 11.09
CA GLY A 47 2.69 3.38 11.88
C GLY A 47 3.80 2.68 12.68
N MET A 48 3.96 1.34 12.58
CA MET A 48 5.04 0.64 13.27
C MET A 48 6.43 1.01 12.74
N LEU A 49 7.42 1.04 13.63
CA LEU A 49 8.82 1.20 13.26
C LEU A 49 9.30 0.01 12.40
N PRO A 50 10.29 0.19 11.50
CA PRO A 50 10.76 -0.86 10.61
C PRO A 50 11.20 -2.14 11.34
N ASP A 51 11.91 -2.01 12.45
CA ASP A 51 12.45 -3.17 13.19
C ASP A 51 11.34 -4.06 13.75
N SER A 52 10.33 -3.45 14.39
CA SER A 52 9.16 -4.17 14.89
C SER A 52 8.25 -4.65 13.77
N LEU A 53 8.19 -3.90 12.66
CA LEU A 53 7.44 -4.29 11.46
C LEU A 53 7.98 -5.59 10.87
N PHE A 54 9.30 -5.74 10.76
CA PHE A 54 9.90 -6.95 10.20
C PHE A 54 9.70 -8.18 11.09
N LEU A 55 9.84 -8.02 12.42
CA LEU A 55 9.51 -9.08 13.38
C LEU A 55 8.05 -9.53 13.24
N ARG A 56 7.11 -8.59 13.29
CA ARG A 56 5.67 -8.89 13.11
C ARG A 56 5.37 -9.50 11.74
N THR A 57 6.09 -9.10 10.71
CA THR A 57 5.97 -9.67 9.36
C THR A 57 6.40 -11.14 9.37
N ALA A 58 7.50 -11.48 10.04
CA ALA A 58 7.98 -12.85 10.15
C ALA A 58 6.94 -13.75 10.84
N ASP A 59 6.41 -13.29 11.97
CA ASP A 59 5.34 -13.99 12.70
C ASP A 59 4.11 -14.21 11.82
N TYR A 60 3.69 -13.18 11.09
CA TYR A 60 2.51 -13.27 10.23
C TYR A 60 2.72 -14.21 9.04
N ILE A 61 3.90 -14.21 8.42
CA ILE A 61 4.25 -15.17 7.37
C ILE A 61 4.18 -16.60 7.92
N LEU A 62 4.75 -16.84 9.10
CA LEU A 62 4.71 -18.16 9.73
C LEU A 62 3.27 -18.61 9.98
N GLN A 63 2.44 -17.75 10.55
CA GLN A 63 1.03 -18.01 10.80
C GLN A 63 0.27 -18.35 9.52
N LEU A 64 0.43 -17.57 8.45
CA LEU A 64 -0.23 -17.82 7.17
C LEU A 64 0.18 -19.17 6.58
N ARG A 65 1.48 -19.51 6.60
CA ARG A 65 1.96 -20.80 6.09
C ARG A 65 1.40 -21.97 6.89
N PHE A 66 1.35 -21.83 8.22
CA PHE A 66 0.73 -22.84 9.07
C PHE A 66 -0.76 -23.04 8.74
N LEU A 67 -1.52 -21.95 8.62
CA LEU A 67 -2.95 -22.01 8.29
C LEU A 67 -3.18 -22.69 6.92
N LEU A 68 -2.34 -22.39 5.92
CA LEU A 68 -2.41 -23.04 4.62
C LEU A 68 -2.12 -24.55 4.71
N HIS A 69 -1.09 -24.94 5.45
CA HIS A 69 -0.78 -26.37 5.62
C HIS A 69 -1.88 -27.11 6.36
N LEU A 70 -2.45 -26.51 7.41
CA LEU A 70 -3.59 -27.07 8.13
C LEU A 70 -4.79 -27.23 7.19
N LEU A 71 -5.15 -26.19 6.45
CA LEU A 71 -6.29 -26.21 5.53
C LEU A 71 -6.09 -27.26 4.42
N GLN A 72 -4.86 -27.40 3.92
CA GLN A 72 -4.51 -28.42 2.93
C GLN A 72 -4.59 -29.84 3.52
N ALA A 73 -4.15 -30.05 4.76
CA ALA A 73 -4.26 -31.33 5.44
C ALA A 73 -5.74 -31.71 5.67
N LEU A 74 -6.55 -30.78 6.15
CA LEU A 74 -7.99 -30.97 6.31
C LEU A 74 -8.66 -31.22 4.96
N SER A 75 -8.33 -30.46 3.93
CA SER A 75 -8.87 -30.67 2.58
C SER A 75 -8.59 -32.09 2.09
N LYS A 76 -7.40 -32.66 2.33
CA LYS A 76 -7.09 -34.04 1.92
C LYS A 76 -7.94 -35.08 2.65
N ILE A 77 -8.34 -34.80 3.89
CA ILE A 77 -9.21 -35.68 4.68
C ILE A 77 -10.66 -35.58 4.19
N TYR A 78 -11.11 -34.37 3.84
CA TYR A 78 -12.51 -34.09 3.51
C TYR A 78 -12.82 -34.08 2.01
N THR A 79 -11.84 -34.12 1.12
CA THR A 79 -12.08 -34.47 -0.29
C THR A 79 -12.18 -35.99 -0.34
N PRO A 80 -13.38 -36.60 -0.40
CA PRO A 80 -13.46 -37.99 -0.79
C PRO A 80 -12.76 -38.08 -2.16
N SER A 81 -11.77 -38.96 -2.28
CA SER A 81 -11.37 -39.39 -3.60
C SER A 81 -12.62 -40.02 -4.21
N ASN A 82 -13.32 -39.29 -5.07
CA ASN A 82 -14.38 -39.84 -5.90
C ASN A 82 -13.73 -40.94 -6.76
N GLN A 83 -13.70 -42.15 -6.22
CA GLN A 83 -13.66 -43.40 -6.96
C GLN A 83 -15.11 -43.84 -7.16
#